data_AF-A0A2D6X6Q3-F1
#
_entry.id   AF-A0A2D6X6Q3-F1
#
_cell.length_a   1.000
_cell.length_b   1.000
_cell.length_c   1.000
_cell.angle_alpha   90.00
_cell.angle_beta   90.00
_cell.angle_gamma   90.00
#
_symmetry.space_group_name_H-M   'P 1'
#
loop_
_entity.id
_entity.type
_entity.pdbx_description
1 polymer ?
#
loop_
_entity_poly.entity_id
_entity_poly.type
_entity_poly.pdbx_seq_one_letter_code
_entity_poly.pdbx_strand_id
1 'polypeptide(L)' 'MVLQYKKKTSTRWQDYPGKSKIKGSVENYDFRLLNKNKEKVLVEKGSYQKVMKRFRQIEFFKHHK' A
#
# COMPACT_ATOMS: atom_id res chain seq x y z
N MET A 1 -7.85 -6.38 0.46
CA MET A 1 -6.51 -6.20 -0.12
C MET A 1 -5.55 -5.90 1.00
N VAL A 2 -4.24 -6.08 0.82
CA VAL A 2 -3.25 -5.80 1.86
C VAL A 2 -2.33 -4.68 1.39
N LEU A 3 -2.31 -3.57 2.12
CA LEU A 3 -1.37 -2.47 1.89
C LEU A 3 -0.11 -2.73 2.70
N GLN A 4 1.04 -2.68 2.03
CA GLN A 4 2.35 -2.82 2.67
C GLN A 4 3.18 -1.58 2.43
N TYR A 5 4.12 -1.36 3.34
CA TYR A 5 5.06 -0.26 3.29
C TYR A 5 6.46 -0.72 3.70
N LYS A 6 7.46 0.04 3.27
CA LYS A 6 8.83 -0.10 3.75
C LYS A 6 9.53 1.24 3.68
N LYS A 7 10.54 1.46 4.52
CA LYS A 7 11.44 2.61 4.31
C LYS A 7 12.11 2.48 2.95
N LYS A 8 12.34 3.58 2.25
CA LYS A 8 13.04 3.57 0.94
C LYS A 8 14.43 2.90 1.02
N THR A 9 15.10 3.05 2.16
CA THR A 9 16.40 2.44 2.46
C THR A 9 16.32 0.99 2.92
N SER A 10 15.12 0.45 3.18
CA SER A 10 14.92 -0.92 3.65
C SER A 10 14.51 -1.86 2.52
N THR A 11 14.90 -3.11 2.64
CA THR A 11 14.50 -4.19 1.73
C THR A 11 13.20 -4.87 2.19
N ARG A 12 12.93 -4.89 3.50
CA ARG A 12 11.82 -5.65 4.09
C ARG A 12 10.50 -4.86 4.07
N TRP A 13 9.47 -5.50 3.52
CA TRP A 13 8.10 -5.01 3.56
C TRP A 13 7.42 -5.34 4.88
N GLN A 14 6.55 -4.43 5.34
CA GLN A 14 5.75 -4.55 6.53
C GLN A 14 4.30 -4.21 6.21
N ASP A 15 3.35 -4.74 6.98
CA ASP A 15 1.95 -4.39 6.82
C ASP A 15 1.73 -2.94 7.27
N TYR A 16 0.98 -2.18 6.47
CA TYR A 16 0.79 -0.74 6.70
C TYR A 16 -0.08 -0.50 7.94
N PRO A 17 0.43 0.17 8.99
CA PRO A 17 -0.28 0.32 10.26
C PRO A 17 -1.32 1.47 10.27
N GLY A 18 -1.43 2.22 9.17
CA GLY A 18 -2.19 3.48 9.11
C GLY A 18 -1.28 4.71 9.17
N LYS A 19 -1.70 5.81 8.54
CA LYS A 19 -0.90 7.03 8.37
C LYS A 19 -0.42 7.61 9.70
N SER A 20 -1.29 7.62 10.71
CA SER A 20 -1.00 8.16 12.05
C SER A 20 0.04 7.36 12.82
N LYS A 21 0.25 6.08 12.49
CA LYS A 21 1.19 5.19 13.19
C LYS A 21 2.56 5.11 12.53
N ILE A 22 2.77 5.82 11.41
CA ILE A 22 4.07 5.86 10.75
C ILE A 22 4.98 6.84 11.46
N LYS A 23 6.23 6.44 11.68
CA LYS A 23 7.29 7.31 12.18
C LYS A 23 7.77 8.23 11.05
N GLY A 24 7.51 9.53 11.16
CA GLY A 24 7.92 10.55 10.20
C GLY A 24 6.98 10.69 8.99
N SER A 25 7.45 11.32 7.92
CA SER A 25 6.66 11.56 6.71
C SER A 25 6.45 10.28 5.89
N VAL A 26 5.26 10.15 5.26
CA VAL A 26 4.94 9.07 4.31
C VAL A 26 5.89 9.05 3.10
N GLU A 27 6.51 10.17 2.77
CA GLU A 27 7.44 10.29 1.64
C GLU A 27 8.75 9.52 1.83
N ASN A 28 9.09 9.18 3.08
CA ASN A 28 10.26 8.36 3.41
C ASN A 28 10.03 6.87 3.15
N TYR A 29 8.82 6.50 2.73
CA TYR A 29 8.39 5.12 2.57
C TYR A 29 7.94 4.84 1.14
N ASP A 30 8.22 3.63 0.69
CA ASP A 30 7.60 3.03 -0.48
C ASP A 30 6.36 2.24 -0.04
N PHE A 31 5.32 2.26 -0.88
CA PHE A 31 4.09 1.52 -0.66
C PHE A 31 3.82 0.54 -1.79
N ARG A 32 3.17 -0.57 -1.47
CA ARG A 32 2.68 -1.57 -2.44
C ARG A 32 1.36 -2.17 -2.01
N LEU A 33 0.61 -2.68 -2.97
CA LEU A 33 -0.70 -3.28 -2.71
C LEU A 33 -0.71 -4.74 -3.17
N LEU A 34 -1.19 -5.64 -2.32
CA LEU A 34 -1.36 -7.06 -2.62
C LEU A 34 -2.83 -7.47 -2.55
N ASN A 35 -3.14 -8.63 -3.15
CA ASN A 35 -4.43 -9.29 -2.96
C ASN A 35 -4.64 -9.70 -1.49
N LYS A 36 -5.85 -10.16 -1.15
CA LYS A 36 -6.21 -10.53 0.24
C LYS A 36 -5.27 -11.60 0.82
N ASN A 37 -4.79 -12.52 -0.02
CA ASN A 37 -3.96 -13.66 0.37
C ASN A 37 -2.45 -13.36 0.34
N LYS A 38 -2.03 -12.15 -0.05
CA LYS A 38 -0.62 -11.75 -0.22
C LYS A 38 0.17 -12.54 -1.28
N GLU A 39 -0.51 -13.25 -2.18
CA GLU A 39 0.09 -14.05 -3.26
C GLU A 39 0.40 -13.22 -4.51
N LYS A 40 -0.45 -12.23 -4.81
CA LYS A 40 -0.33 -11.41 -6.01
C LYS A 40 -0.16 -9.95 -5.66
N VAL A 41 0.84 -9.32 -6.28
CA VAL A 41 1.06 -7.89 -6.22
C VAL A 41 0.12 -7.19 -7.20
N LEU A 42 -0.76 -6.34 -6.68
CA LEU A 42 -1.72 -5.54 -7.47
C LEU A 42 -1.14 -4.18 -7.86
N VAL A 43 -0.22 -3.66 -7.04
CA VAL A 43 0.57 -2.46 -7.31
C VAL A 43 1.96 -2.69 -6.76
N GLU A 44 2.98 -2.64 -7.63
CA GLU A 44 4.35 -3.07 -7.30
C GLU A 44 5.05 -2.21 -6.26
N LYS A 45 5.23 -0.93 -6.56
CA LYS A 45 5.89 0.05 -5.70
C LYS A 45 5.47 1.45 -6.15
N GLY A 46 5.13 2.31 -5.20
CA GLY A 46 4.83 3.71 -5.51
C GLY A 46 4.69 4.57 -4.26
N SER A 47 4.42 5.86 -4.50
CA SER A 47 4.08 6.80 -3.44
C SER A 47 2.75 6.44 -2.80
N TYR A 48 2.55 6.88 -1.56
CA TYR A 48 1.30 6.68 -0.81
C TYR A 48 0.07 7.07 -1.63
N GLN A 49 0.09 8.27 -2.24
CA GLN A 49 -1.03 8.78 -3.03
C GLN A 49 -1.37 7.88 -4.23
N LYS A 50 -0.36 7.42 -4.98
CA LYS A 50 -0.55 6.55 -6.16
C LYS A 50 -1.16 5.21 -5.77
N VAL A 51 -0.64 4.58 -4.72
CA VAL A 51 -1.13 3.29 -4.23
C VAL A 51 -2.53 3.41 -3.65
N MET A 52 -2.80 4.46 -2.86
CA MET A 52 -4.13 4.69 -2.30
C MET A 52 -5.18 5.03 -3.35
N LYS A 53 -4.82 5.76 -4.41
CA LYS A 53 -5.72 6.01 -5.55
C LYS A 53 -6.15 4.68 -6.18
N ARG A 54 -5.20 3.78 -6.44
CA ARG A 54 -5.49 2.48 -7.04
C ARG A 54 -6.28 1.57 -6.09
N PHE A 55 -5.96 1.59 -4.80
CA PHE A 55 -6.74 0.89 -3.77
C PHE A 55 -8.21 1.32 -3.79
N ARG A 56 -8.49 2.63 -3.75
CA ARG A 56 -9.86 3.17 -3.81
C ARG A 56 -10.59 2.77 -5.08
N GLN A 57 -9.92 2.80 -6.24
CA GLN A 57 -10.52 2.35 -7.50
C GLN A 57 -10.93 0.88 -7.44
N ILE A 58 -10.05 0.00 -6.95
CA ILE A 58 -10.34 -1.43 -6.87
C ILE A 58 -11.48 -1.70 -5.87
N GLU A 59 -11.50 -1.02 -4.72
CA GLU A 59 -12.60 -1.16 -3.76
C GLU A 59 -13.91 -0.63 -4.35
N PHE A 60 -13.91 0.51 -5.05
CA PHE A 60 -15.09 1.01 -5.75
C PHE A 60 -15.68 -0.04 -6.70
N PHE A 61 -14.86 -0.63 -7.59
CA PHE A 61 -15.34 -1.65 -8.53
C PHE A 61 -15.81 -2.95 -7.88
N LYS A 62 -15.41 -3.25 -6.63
CA LYS A 62 -15.91 -4.42 -5.90
C LYS A 62 -17.29 -4.20 -5.30
N HIS A 63 -17.54 -3.00 -4.80
CA HIS A 63 -18.79 -2.66 -4.10
C HIS A 63 -19.88 -2.14 -5.04
N HIS A 64 -19.51 -1.68 -6.24
CA HIS A 64 -20.45 -1.25 -7.28
C HIS A 64 -20.69 -2.32 -8.36
N LYS A 65 -20.76 -3.58 -7.95
CA LYS A 65 -21.14 -4.72 -8.79
C LYS A 65 -22.47 -5.29 -8.32
#